data_AF-A0A4U1A2S1-F1
#
_entry.id   AF-A0A4U1A2S1-F1
#
_cell.length_a   1.000
_cell.length_b   1.000
_cell.length_c   1.000
_cell.angle_alpha   90.00
_cell.angle_beta   90.00
_cell.angle_gamma   90.00
#
_symmetry.space_group_name_H-M   'P 1'
#
loop_
_entity.id
_entity.type
_entity.pdbx_description
1 polymer ?
#
loop_
_entity_poly.entity_id
_entity_poly.type
_entity_poly.pdbx_seq_one_letter_code
_entity_poly.pdbx_strand_id
1 'polypeptide(L)' 'MFKMETDQKTLHSLFLRISPGRFHFLKFILEGYDNLAILSSVESREGIVVIRYPEGHKVELFALLVDIAADLVE' A
#
# COMPACT_ATOMS: atom_id res chain seq x y z
N MET A 1 1.86 -29.61 19.08
CA MET A 1 1.81 -28.22 19.56
C MET A 1 2.36 -27.35 18.45
N PHE A 2 1.48 -26.79 17.62
CA PHE A 2 1.90 -25.84 16.58
C PHE A 2 2.40 -24.59 17.29
N LYS A 3 3.68 -24.25 17.11
CA LYS A 3 4.18 -22.93 17.47
C LYS A 3 3.45 -21.94 16.58
N MET A 4 2.50 -21.20 17.14
CA MET A 4 2.11 -19.94 16.55
C MET A 4 3.28 -19.00 16.86
N GLU A 5 4.19 -18.84 15.89
CA GLU A 5 5.07 -17.69 15.92
C GLU A 5 4.17 -16.46 15.94
N THR A 6 4.24 -15.72 17.04
CA THR A 6 3.59 -14.44 17.18
C THR A 6 4.27 -13.52 16.19
N ASP A 7 3.80 -13.51 14.95
CA ASP A 7 4.19 -12.56 13.92
C ASP A 7 4.01 -11.18 14.53
N GLN A 8 5.11 -10.52 14.87
CA GLN A 8 5.06 -9.14 15.34
C GLN A 8 4.47 -8.35 14.19
N LYS A 9 3.17 -8.01 14.30
CA LYS A 9 2.38 -7.23 13.33
C LYS A 9 3.06 -5.92 13.00
N THR A 10 4.08 -5.98 12.17
CA THR A 10 4.90 -4.85 11.77
C THR A 10 4.47 -4.57 10.35
N LEU A 11 3.80 -3.43 10.17
CA LEU A 11 3.41 -2.99 8.84
C LEU A 11 4.65 -2.46 8.12
N HIS A 12 4.88 -2.98 6.91
CA HIS A 12 5.87 -2.44 5.99
C HIS A 12 5.37 -1.11 5.44
N SER A 13 6.29 -0.22 5.10
CA SER A 13 5.96 1.11 4.55
C SER A 13 6.55 1.25 3.14
N LEU A 14 5.70 1.60 2.18
CA LEU A 14 6.08 1.93 0.81
C LEU A 14 5.71 3.40 0.56
N PHE A 15 6.72 4.23 0.29
CA PHE A 15 6.51 5.63 -0.04
C PHE A 15 6.40 5.79 -1.55
N LEU A 16 5.38 6.49 -2.01
CA LEU A 16 5.14 6.74 -3.43
C LEU A 16 4.90 8.23 -3.66
N ARG A 17 5.23 8.69 -4.87
CA ARG A 17 4.74 9.96 -5.40
C ARG A 17 3.63 9.70 -6.39
N ILE A 18 2.46 10.29 -6.15
CA ILE A 18 1.31 10.22 -7.04
C ILE A 18 0.91 11.62 -7.49
N SER A 19 0.12 11.74 -8.57
CA SER A 19 -0.61 12.98 -8.81
C SER A 19 -1.55 13.26 -7.63
N PRO A 20 -1.54 14.45 -7.00
CA PRO A 20 -2.37 14.74 -5.82
C PRO A 20 -3.86 14.43 -6.04
N GLY A 21 -4.37 14.69 -7.25
CA GLY A 21 -5.77 14.40 -7.63
C GLY A 21 -6.12 12.91 -7.68
N ARG A 22 -5.13 12.01 -7.66
CA ARG A 22 -5.32 10.56 -7.64
C ARG A 22 -5.33 9.95 -6.23
N PHE A 23 -5.17 10.75 -5.17
CA PHE A 23 -5.15 10.23 -3.79
C PHE A 23 -6.39 9.42 -3.45
N HIS A 24 -7.58 9.99 -3.65
CA HIS A 24 -8.84 9.31 -3.33
C HIS A 24 -9.12 8.12 -4.25
N PHE A 25 -8.65 8.17 -5.50
CA PHE A 25 -8.75 7.05 -6.43
C PHE A 25 -7.94 5.84 -5.94
N LEU A 26 -6.67 6.04 -5.60
CA LEU A 26 -5.82 4.97 -5.06
C LEU A 26 -6.34 4.48 -3.71
N LYS A 27 -6.79 5.40 -2.84
CA LYS A 27 -7.39 5.05 -1.54
C LYS A 27 -8.58 4.10 -1.71
N PHE A 28 -9.50 4.44 -2.61
CA PHE A 28 -10.70 3.65 -2.86
C PHE A 28 -10.38 2.25 -3.38
N ILE A 29 -9.39 2.12 -4.26
CA ILE A 29 -8.94 0.82 -4.76
C ILE A 29 -8.40 -0.02 -3.61
N LEU A 30 -7.46 0.51 -2.81
CA LEU A 30 -6.82 -0.24 -1.72
C LEU A 30 -7.81 -0.65 -0.63
N GLU A 31 -8.75 0.23 -0.25
CA GLU A 31 -9.80 -0.07 0.74
C GLU A 31 -10.84 -1.06 0.23
N GLY A 32 -10.92 -1.29 -1.08
CA GLY A 32 -11.76 -2.33 -1.68
C GLY A 32 -11.23 -3.75 -1.49
N TYR A 33 -9.95 -3.91 -1.15
CA TYR A 33 -9.35 -5.21 -0.84
C TYR A 33 -9.38 -5.47 0.67
N ASP A 34 -9.70 -6.70 1.06
CA ASP A 34 -9.82 -7.08 2.47
C ASP A 34 -8.45 -7.02 3.18
N ASN A 35 -8.26 -5.99 4.01
CA ASN A 35 -7.08 -5.78 4.85
C ASN A 35 -5.73 -5.68 4.09
N LEU A 36 -5.75 -5.41 2.77
CA LEU A 36 -4.54 -5.39 1.94
C LEU A 36 -3.52 -4.34 2.38
N ALA A 37 -3.95 -3.08 2.46
CA ALA A 37 -3.08 -1.97 2.83
C ALA A 37 -3.87 -0.72 3.26
N ILE A 38 -3.19 0.18 3.98
CA ILE A 38 -3.70 1.51 4.35
C ILE A 38 -2.89 2.57 3.60
N LEU A 39 -3.59 3.50 2.94
CA LEU A 39 -2.97 4.69 2.33
C LEU A 39 -3.09 5.91 3.26
N SER A 40 -1.96 6.59 3.48
CA SER A 40 -1.91 7.87 4.19
C SER A 40 -1.17 8.92 3.38
N SER A 41 -1.58 10.19 3.51
CA SER A 41 -0.82 11.31 2.96
C SER A 41 0.34 11.68 3.88
N VAL A 42 1.51 11.93 3.30
CA VAL A 42 2.68 12.48 4.00
C VAL A 42 2.81 13.97 3.68
N GLU A 43 2.71 14.33 2.39
CA GLU A 43 2.61 15.71 1.92
C GLU A 43 1.61 15.78 0.76
N SER A 44 0.40 16.25 1.08
CA SER A 44 -0.73 16.23 0.15
C SER A 44 -0.53 17.15 -1.06
N ARG A 45 0.19 18.26 -0.91
CA ARG A 45 0.39 19.22 -2.03
C ARG A 45 1.34 18.66 -3.08
N GLU A 46 2.35 17.91 -2.65
CA GLU A 46 3.35 17.29 -3.53
C GLU A 46 2.94 15.88 -4.01
N GLY A 47 1.86 15.33 -3.44
CA GLY A 47 1.37 13.99 -3.76
C GLY A 47 2.24 12.88 -3.17
N ILE A 48 2.90 13.15 -2.03
CA ILE A 48 3.72 12.15 -1.34
C ILE A 48 2.82 11.38 -0.38
N VAL A 49 2.78 10.06 -0.55
CA VAL A 49 1.93 9.15 0.22
C VAL A 49 2.74 7.99 0.78
N VAL A 50 2.20 7.35 1.81
CA VAL A 50 2.72 6.10 2.36
C VAL A 50 1.63 5.05 2.32
N ILE A 51 1.96 3.88 1.76
CA ILE A 51 1.17 2.66 1.83
C ILE A 51 1.75 1.81 2.95
N ARG A 52 0.91 1.42 3.92
CA ARG A 52 1.26 0.50 4.99
C ARG A 52 0.58 -0.84 4.78
N TYR A 53 1.34 -1.93 4.75
CA TYR A 53 0.83 -3.26 4.42
C TYR A 53 1.48 -4.36 5.28
N PRO A 54 0.79 -5.46 5.59
CA PRO A 54 1.39 -6.64 6.21
C PRO A 54 2.31 -7.38 5.22
N GLU A 55 3.41 -7.99 5.69
CA GLU A 55 4.35 -8.71 4.82
C GLU A 55 3.66 -9.79 3.97
N GLY A 56 2.67 -10.49 4.54
CA GLY A 56 1.89 -11.52 3.84
C GLY A 56 1.12 -11.01 2.61
N HIS A 57 0.88 -9.70 2.51
CA HIS A 57 0.18 -9.07 1.37
C HIS A 57 1.12 -8.38 0.38
N LYS A 58 2.44 -8.48 0.55
CA LYS A 58 3.42 -7.82 -0.31
C LYS A 58 3.22 -8.16 -1.79
N VAL A 59 3.16 -9.46 -2.13
CA VAL A 59 3.03 -9.90 -3.52
C VAL A 59 1.74 -9.38 -4.15
N GLU A 60 0.63 -9.47 -3.42
CA GLU A 60 -0.68 -8.99 -3.88
C GLU A 60 -0.72 -7.48 -4.08
N LEU A 61 -0.18 -6.71 -3.12
CA LEU A 61 -0.09 -5.25 -3.22
C LEU A 61 0.72 -4.83 -4.45
N PHE A 62 1.90 -5.42 -4.65
CA PHE A 62 2.75 -5.04 -5.78
C PHE A 62 2.15 -5.46 -7.12
N ALA A 63 1.48 -6.60 -7.20
CA ALA A 63 0.73 -7.00 -8.40
C ALA A 63 -0.37 -5.97 -8.74
N LEU A 64 -1.17 -5.58 -7.74
CA LEU A 64 -2.20 -4.55 -7.91
C LEU A 64 -1.61 -3.21 -8.38
N LEU A 65 -0.51 -2.77 -7.76
CA LEU A 65 0.15 -1.51 -8.13
C LEU A 65 0.66 -1.54 -9.57
N VAL A 66 1.23 -2.65 -10.03
CA VAL A 66 1.65 -2.85 -11.42
C VAL A 66 0.47 -2.75 -12.38
N ASP A 67 -0.67 -3.37 -12.05
CA ASP A 67 -1.86 -3.37 -12.91
C ASP A 67 -2.48 -1.96 -13.07
N ILE A 68 -2.44 -1.13 -12.03
CA ILE A 68 -3.06 0.22 -12.05
C ILE A 68 -2.09 1.35 -12.36
N ALA A 69 -0.78 1.05 -12.36
CA ALA A 69 0.31 1.98 -12.65
C ALA A 69 1.45 1.24 -13.35
N ALA A 70 1.25 0.90 -14.62
CA ALA A 70 2.22 0.17 -15.45
C ALA A 70 3.61 0.84 -15.54
N ASP A 71 3.69 2.16 -15.33
CA ASP A 71 4.93 2.94 -15.32
C ASP A 71 5.55 3.08 -13.92
N LEU A 72 5.16 2.25 -12.93
CA LEU A 72 5.74 2.29 -11.60
C LEU A 72 7.24 1.91 -11.69
N VAL A 73 8.10 2.88 -11.41
CA VAL A 73 9.56 2.69 -11.35
C VAL A 73 9.96 2.55 -9.88
N GLU A 74 10.76 1.52 -9.56
CA GLU A 74 11.37 1.31 -8.24
C GLU A 74 12.42 2.39 -7.90
#